data_AF-A0AA36B9W8-F1
#
_entry.id   AF-A0AA36B9W8-F1
#
_cell.length_a   1.000
_cell.length_b   1.000
_cell.length_c   1.000
_cell.angle_alpha   90.00
_cell.angle_beta   90.00
_cell.angle_gamma   90.00
#
_symmetry.space_group_name_H-M   'P 1'
#
loop_
_entity.id
_entity.type
_entity.pdbx_description
1 polymer ?
#
loop_
_entity_poly.entity_id
_entity_poly.type
_entity_poly.pdbx_seq_one_letter_code
_entity_poly.pdbx_strand_id
1 'polypeptide(L)'
;MASGNIINKRKNDKSAARKSKYLEKVPTRFPRINPDKIPAPITNTARTLLDFRLAKYKQEHLTRELVQAAIKCKTVTKETNDKIPEPVPVQYPPEMMSHTRAVRENYLCLRKKVWDGSLVPIQSEWFERILERIPEKLKNLPNSQAVLSDMFEEVVANYESSMRISRVQHVLLKPDVSGLSEEDNAGPPPREPL
;
A
#
# COMPACT_ATOMS: atom_id res chain seq x y z
N MET A 1 34.20 -8.76 46.74
CA MET A 1 35.00 -9.97 46.51
C MET A 1 34.39 -10.74 45.36
N ALA A 2 35.23 -11.26 44.44
CA ALA A 2 34.95 -12.15 43.29
C ALA A 2 33.98 -11.59 42.22
N SER A 3 34.39 -11.03 41.08
CA SER A 3 35.19 -11.57 39.95
C SER A 3 34.75 -12.94 39.45
N GLY A 4 34.26 -12.99 38.21
CA GLY A 4 33.98 -14.24 37.50
C GLY A 4 33.41 -14.07 36.09
N ASN A 5 34.20 -13.53 35.16
CA ASN A 5 33.95 -13.55 33.72
C ASN A 5 33.78 -15.00 33.22
N ILE A 6 32.66 -15.31 32.56
CA ILE A 6 32.48 -16.60 31.86
C ILE A 6 32.91 -16.42 30.39
N ILE A 7 34.14 -16.85 30.12
CA ILE A 7 34.77 -16.91 28.80
C ILE A 7 34.31 -18.20 28.11
N ASN A 8 33.42 -18.10 27.13
CA ASN A 8 33.08 -19.23 26.25
C ASN A 8 34.21 -19.45 25.23
N LYS A 9 35.18 -20.31 25.59
CA LYS A 9 36.18 -20.83 24.65
C LYS A 9 35.50 -21.79 23.67
N ARG A 10 35.38 -21.37 22.40
CA ARG A 10 35.10 -22.26 21.26
C ARG A 10 36.23 -23.30 21.16
N LYS A 11 35.92 -24.57 21.38
CA LYS A 11 36.82 -25.68 21.03
C LYS A 11 36.73 -25.92 19.52
N ASN A 12 37.82 -25.64 18.83
CA ASN A 12 38.04 -26.06 17.44
C ASN A 12 38.49 -27.52 17.46
N ASP A 13 37.56 -28.45 17.33
CA ASP A 13 37.88 -29.84 17.08
C ASP A 13 38.17 -30.00 15.58
N LYS A 14 39.45 -29.97 15.24
CA LYS A 14 39.97 -30.41 13.93
C LYS A 14 39.73 -31.92 13.82
N SER A 15 38.61 -32.33 13.24
CA SER A 15 38.38 -33.73 12.91
C SER A 15 39.24 -34.11 11.70
N ALA A 16 40.24 -34.94 11.98
CA ALA A 16 41.17 -35.48 11.01
C ALA A 16 40.41 -36.29 9.94
N ALA A 17 40.68 -35.97 8.67
CA ALA A 17 40.17 -36.72 7.52
C ALA A 17 40.73 -38.16 7.53
N ARG A 18 39.91 -39.13 7.96
CA ARG A 18 40.13 -40.55 7.67
C ARG A 18 39.90 -40.75 6.17
N LYS A 19 40.98 -40.81 5.39
CA LYS A 19 40.92 -41.27 3.99
C LYS A 19 40.49 -42.74 3.98
N SER A 20 39.23 -43.02 3.62
CA SER A 20 38.82 -44.39 3.29
C SER A 20 39.49 -44.77 1.96
N LYS A 21 40.24 -45.88 1.97
CA LYS A 21 41.02 -46.37 0.82
C LYS A 21 40.18 -47.22 -0.17
N TYR A 22 38.86 -47.04 -0.17
CA TYR A 22 37.95 -47.74 -1.08
C TYR A 22 36.94 -46.75 -1.66
N LEU A 23 37.45 -45.77 -2.40
CA LEU A 23 36.68 -45.14 -3.47
C LEU A 23 37.21 -45.74 -4.76
N GLU A 24 36.75 -46.96 -5.03
CA GLU A 24 36.77 -47.53 -6.36
C GLU A 24 36.06 -46.52 -7.27
N LYS A 25 36.80 -46.04 -8.27
CA LYS A 25 36.41 -44.93 -9.13
C LYS A 25 35.20 -45.36 -9.97
N VAL A 26 33.99 -45.20 -9.45
CA VAL A 26 32.77 -45.27 -10.26
C VAL A 26 32.82 -44.09 -11.22
N PRO A 27 32.79 -44.28 -12.56
CA PRO A 27 32.89 -43.18 -13.50
C PRO A 27 31.66 -42.29 -13.34
N THR A 28 31.81 -41.18 -12.62
CA THR A 28 30.73 -40.22 -12.36
C THR A 28 30.67 -39.22 -13.51
N ARG A 29 30.35 -39.70 -14.72
CA ARG A 29 29.81 -38.88 -15.82
C ARG A 29 29.59 -39.76 -17.04
N PHE A 30 28.34 -39.85 -17.47
CA PHE A 30 28.05 -40.20 -18.85
C PHE A 30 28.72 -39.16 -19.78
N PRO A 31 29.22 -39.58 -20.96
CA PRO A 31 29.87 -38.67 -21.88
C PRO A 31 28.90 -37.56 -22.29
N ARG A 32 29.34 -36.29 -22.16
CA ARG A 32 28.64 -35.17 -22.79
C ARG A 32 28.89 -35.27 -24.29
N ILE A 33 27.87 -35.64 -25.05
CA ILE A 33 27.89 -35.50 -26.51
C ILE A 33 27.93 -34.00 -26.80
N ASN A 34 29.00 -33.53 -27.45
CA ASN A 34 29.11 -32.14 -27.90
C ASN A 34 28.09 -31.94 -29.04
N PRO A 35 27.21 -30.92 -28.97
CA PRO A 35 26.16 -30.72 -29.97
C PRO A 35 26.70 -30.33 -31.36
N ASP A 36 27.99 -29.95 -31.46
CA ASP A 36 28.60 -29.41 -32.67
C ASP A 36 29.02 -30.48 -33.71
N LYS A 37 28.63 -31.75 -33.54
CA LYS A 37 28.90 -32.84 -34.49
C LYS A 37 27.65 -33.63 -34.88
N ILE A 38 26.56 -32.96 -35.24
CA ILE A 38 25.38 -33.62 -35.82
C ILE A 38 25.04 -32.95 -37.16
N PRO A 39 25.05 -33.66 -38.31
CA PRO A 39 24.60 -33.10 -39.56
C PRO A 39 23.06 -33.25 -39.72
N ALA A 40 22.40 -32.15 -40.14
CA ALA A 40 21.04 -32.05 -40.70
C ALA A 40 19.82 -32.21 -39.73
N PRO A 41 18.59 -31.78 -40.13
CA PRO A 41 17.59 -31.19 -39.23
C PRO A 41 16.91 -32.23 -38.35
N ILE A 42 17.26 -32.22 -37.07
CA ILE A 42 16.67 -33.06 -36.05
C ILE A 42 15.24 -32.55 -35.77
N THR A 43 14.23 -33.40 -35.95
CA THR A 43 12.83 -33.10 -35.58
C THR A 43 12.72 -32.76 -34.09
N ASN A 44 11.78 -31.89 -33.73
CA ASN A 44 11.68 -31.31 -32.37
C ASN A 44 11.55 -32.37 -31.25
N THR A 45 11.01 -33.55 -31.56
CA THR A 45 10.86 -34.68 -30.62
C THR A 45 12.18 -35.39 -30.30
N ALA A 46 13.14 -35.42 -31.23
CA ALA A 46 14.45 -36.00 -30.96
C ALA A 46 15.34 -35.05 -30.14
N ARG A 47 15.14 -33.73 -30.26
CA ARG A 47 15.81 -32.74 -29.39
C ARG A 47 15.34 -32.84 -27.94
N THR A 48 14.04 -32.99 -27.70
CA THR A 48 13.52 -33.14 -26.32
C THR A 48 14.05 -34.39 -25.62
N LEU A 49 14.30 -35.49 -26.33
CA LEU A 49 14.94 -36.69 -25.77
C LEU A 49 16.41 -36.46 -25.40
N LEU A 50 17.14 -35.68 -26.19
CA LEU A 50 18.56 -35.38 -25.94
C LEU A 50 18.76 -34.32 -24.83
N ASP A 51 17.82 -33.39 -24.70
CA ASP A 51 17.89 -32.30 -23.71
C ASP A 51 17.22 -32.64 -22.36
N PHE A 52 16.36 -33.67 -22.32
CA PHE A 52 15.67 -34.06 -21.10
C PHE A 52 16.65 -34.56 -20.03
N ARG A 53 16.57 -33.94 -18.86
CA ARG A 53 17.36 -34.33 -17.69
C ARG A 53 16.43 -34.59 -16.52
N LEU A 54 16.33 -35.86 -16.13
CA LEU A 54 15.50 -36.31 -15.01
C LEU A 54 15.76 -35.51 -13.72
N ALA A 55 17.04 -35.19 -13.43
CA ALA A 55 17.40 -34.43 -12.24
C ALA A 55 16.80 -33.01 -12.25
N LYS A 56 16.84 -32.33 -13.41
CA LYS A 56 16.25 -30.99 -13.58
C LYS A 56 14.73 -31.06 -13.47
N TYR A 57 14.11 -32.05 -14.13
CA TYR A 57 12.67 -32.28 -14.04
C TYR A 57 12.19 -32.53 -12.60
N LYS A 58 12.89 -33.37 -11.84
CA LYS A 58 12.58 -33.65 -10.43
C LYS A 58 12.74 -32.42 -9.54
N GLN A 59 13.79 -31.63 -9.75
CA GLN A 59 13.99 -30.37 -9.02
C GLN A 59 12.88 -29.36 -9.34
N GLU A 60 12.55 -29.17 -10.62
CA GLU A 60 11.46 -28.30 -11.03
C GLU A 60 10.12 -28.74 -10.44
N HIS A 61 9.81 -30.04 -10.51
CA HIS A 61 8.58 -30.60 -9.92
C HIS A 61 8.48 -30.30 -8.42
N LEU A 62 9.55 -30.56 -7.66
CA LEU A 62 9.60 -30.28 -6.23
C LEU A 62 9.41 -28.78 -5.95
N THR A 63 10.10 -27.90 -6.69
CA THR A 63 9.98 -26.46 -6.50
C THR A 63 8.55 -25.96 -6.76
N ARG A 64 7.86 -26.53 -7.76
CA ARG A 64 6.46 -26.20 -8.05
C ARG A 64 5.55 -26.61 -6.91
N GLU A 65 5.69 -27.82 -6.37
CA GLU A 65 4.88 -28.30 -5.23
C GLU A 65 5.10 -27.44 -3.98
N LEU A 66 6.35 -27.09 -3.67
CA LEU A 66 6.67 -26.23 -2.54
C LEU A 66 6.03 -24.84 -2.67
N VAL A 67 6.11 -24.24 -3.85
CA VAL A 67 5.51 -22.93 -4.13
C VAL A 67 3.98 -22.99 -4.04
N GLN A 68 3.35 -24.04 -4.59
CA GLN A 68 1.91 -24.22 -4.48
C GLN A 68 1.45 -24.38 -3.03
N ALA A 69 2.17 -25.17 -2.23
CA ALA A 69 1.88 -25.32 -0.80
C ALA A 69 2.05 -23.98 -0.06
N ALA A 70 3.12 -23.22 -0.35
CA ALA A 70 3.35 -21.91 0.25
C ALA A 70 2.24 -20.90 -0.09
N ILE A 71 1.77 -20.87 -1.34
CA ILE A 71 0.67 -20.01 -1.77
C ILE A 71 -0.61 -20.35 -1.01
N LYS A 72 -0.94 -21.65 -0.88
CA LYS A 72 -2.13 -22.10 -0.13
C LYS A 72 -2.05 -21.72 1.36
N CYS A 73 -0.89 -21.90 2.00
CA CYS A 73 -0.72 -21.47 3.39
C CYS A 73 -0.89 -19.95 3.55
N LYS A 74 -0.41 -19.17 2.58
CA LYS A 74 -0.56 -17.71 2.57
C LYS A 74 -2.02 -17.27 2.42
N THR A 75 -2.81 -17.94 1.58
CA THR A 75 -4.24 -17.59 1.43
C THR A 75 -5.02 -17.94 2.70
N VAL A 76 -4.80 -19.10 3.28
CA VAL A 76 -5.45 -19.53 4.54
C VAL A 76 -5.11 -18.59 5.70
N THR A 77 -3.84 -18.18 5.83
CA THR A 77 -3.42 -17.23 6.87
C THR A 77 -4.01 -15.84 6.67
N LYS A 78 -4.15 -15.37 5.42
CA LYS A 78 -4.87 -14.12 5.12
C LYS A 78 -6.33 -14.22 5.51
N GLU A 79 -7.03 -15.25 5.04
CA GLU A 79 -8.45 -15.47 5.36
C GLU A 79 -8.73 -15.62 6.86
N THR A 80 -7.78 -16.11 7.64
CA THR A 80 -7.91 -16.22 9.10
C THR A 80 -7.60 -14.90 9.80
N ASN A 81 -6.63 -14.13 9.33
CA ASN A 81 -6.34 -12.80 9.85
C ASN A 81 -7.43 -11.78 9.50
N ASP A 82 -7.98 -11.83 8.29
CA ASP A 82 -9.08 -10.96 7.85
C ASP A 82 -10.39 -11.23 8.62
N LYS A 83 -10.50 -12.40 9.29
CA LYS A 83 -11.62 -12.76 10.17
C LYS A 83 -11.44 -12.29 11.61
N ILE A 84 -10.30 -11.72 11.98
CA ILE A 84 -10.13 -11.07 13.28
C ILE A 84 -10.97 -9.80 13.21
N PRO A 85 -12.09 -9.69 13.97
CA PRO A 85 -12.82 -8.44 14.04
C PRO A 85 -11.85 -7.37 14.52
N GLU A 86 -11.84 -6.21 13.86
CA GLU A 86 -11.06 -5.07 14.34
C GLU A 86 -11.29 -4.92 15.85
N PRO A 87 -10.23 -4.77 16.65
CA PRO A 87 -10.37 -4.67 18.09
C PRO A 87 -11.36 -3.55 18.39
N VAL A 88 -12.51 -3.92 18.97
CA VAL A 88 -13.55 -2.96 19.31
C VAL A 88 -12.88 -1.87 20.15
N PRO A 89 -13.00 -0.59 19.79
CA PRO A 89 -12.37 0.49 20.55
C PRO A 89 -12.77 0.32 22.01
N VAL A 90 -11.77 0.22 22.89
CA VAL A 90 -11.98 0.04 24.33
C VAL A 90 -12.87 1.19 24.81
N GLN A 91 -14.14 0.90 25.08
CA GLN A 91 -15.09 1.88 25.60
C GLN A 91 -14.71 2.11 27.07
N TYR A 92 -14.00 3.20 27.32
CA TYR A 92 -13.73 3.64 28.68
C TYR A 92 -15.06 3.96 29.37
N PRO A 93 -15.26 3.55 30.63
CA PRO A 93 -16.47 3.90 31.35
C PRO A 93 -16.60 5.44 31.42
N PRO A 94 -17.82 5.98 31.33
CA PRO A 94 -18.07 7.43 31.35
C PRO A 94 -17.44 8.16 32.55
N GLU A 95 -17.25 7.44 33.67
CA GLU A 95 -16.66 7.94 34.91
C GLU A 95 -15.14 8.23 34.82
N MET A 96 -14.43 7.61 33.88
CA MET A 96 -12.97 7.77 33.72
C MET A 96 -12.58 8.81 32.65
N MET A 97 -13.56 9.45 32.02
CA MET A 97 -13.34 10.47 30.99
C MET A 97 -13.47 11.86 31.60
N SER A 98 -12.44 12.71 31.41
CA SER A 98 -12.56 14.11 31.82
C SER A 98 -13.67 14.79 31.01
N HIS A 99 -14.39 15.73 31.65
CA HIS A 99 -15.49 16.45 30.99
C HIS A 99 -15.04 17.14 29.68
N THR A 100 -13.83 17.72 29.68
CA THR A 100 -13.21 18.34 28.50
C THR A 100 -13.00 17.35 27.35
N ARG A 101 -12.57 16.12 27.65
CA ARG A 101 -12.36 15.06 26.66
C ARG A 101 -13.69 14.60 26.06
N ALA A 102 -14.72 14.42 26.89
CA ALA A 102 -16.05 14.04 26.43
C ALA A 102 -16.65 15.08 25.48
N VAL A 103 -16.56 16.37 25.83
CA VAL A 103 -17.02 17.48 24.96
C VAL A 103 -16.26 17.48 23.63
N ARG A 104 -14.94 17.27 23.65
CA ARG A 104 -14.11 17.19 22.44
C ARG A 104 -14.52 16.03 21.53
N GLU A 105 -14.65 14.82 22.08
CA GLU A 105 -15.01 13.62 21.31
C GLU A 105 -16.42 13.75 20.71
N ASN A 106 -17.36 14.31 21.46
CA ASN A 106 -18.72 14.59 20.98
C ASN A 106 -18.71 15.59 19.82
N TYR A 107 -17.98 16.71 19.96
CA TYR A 107 -17.86 17.69 18.89
C TYR A 107 -17.23 17.10 17.63
N LEU A 108 -16.16 16.31 17.75
CA LEU A 108 -15.52 15.66 16.60
C LEU A 108 -16.45 14.66 15.91
N CYS A 109 -17.25 13.91 16.68
CA CYS A 109 -18.25 13.00 16.13
C CYS A 109 -19.34 13.75 15.35
N LEU A 110 -19.90 14.81 15.94
CA LEU A 110 -20.91 15.64 15.30
C LEU A 110 -20.36 16.35 14.06
N ARG A 111 -19.13 16.88 14.14
CA ARG A 111 -18.43 17.51 13.01
C ARG A 111 -18.35 16.57 11.82
N LYS A 112 -17.91 15.32 12.01
CA LYS A 112 -17.83 14.33 10.92
C LYS A 112 -19.19 14.12 10.24
N LYS A 113 -20.25 13.97 11.03
CA LYS A 113 -21.61 13.78 10.47
C LYS A 113 -22.10 14.98 9.68
N VAL A 114 -21.80 16.20 10.14
CA VAL A 114 -22.17 17.43 9.44
C VAL A 114 -21.34 17.60 8.16
N TRP A 115 -20.07 17.22 8.22
CA TRP A 115 -19.13 17.25 7.09
C TRP A 115 -19.55 16.32 5.96
N ASP A 116 -19.98 15.09 6.29
CA ASP A 116 -20.36 14.04 5.33
C ASP A 116 -21.75 14.26 4.69
N GLY A 117 -22.51 15.27 5.12
CA GLY A 117 -23.82 15.56 4.54
C GLY A 117 -23.75 15.94 3.05
N SER A 118 -24.83 15.71 2.30
CA SER A 118 -24.92 16.08 0.88
C SER A 118 -24.73 17.57 0.67
N LEU A 119 -23.84 17.98 -0.26
CA LEU A 119 -23.62 19.39 -0.62
C LEU A 119 -24.51 19.81 -1.77
N VAL A 120 -24.72 21.13 -1.89
CA VAL A 120 -25.36 21.72 -3.07
C VAL A 120 -24.36 21.66 -4.21
N PRO A 121 -24.70 21.05 -5.37
CA PRO A 121 -23.80 20.98 -6.51
C PRO A 121 -23.53 22.39 -7.07
N ILE A 122 -22.35 22.59 -7.64
CA ILE A 122 -22.03 23.83 -8.36
C ILE A 122 -22.98 24.00 -9.55
N GLN A 123 -23.43 25.25 -9.75
CA GLN A 123 -24.21 25.63 -10.92
C GLN A 123 -23.33 25.73 -12.17
N SER A 124 -23.79 25.15 -13.29
CA SER A 124 -23.05 25.18 -14.56
C SER A 124 -22.80 26.60 -15.08
N GLU A 125 -23.74 27.52 -14.80
CA GLU A 125 -23.65 28.94 -15.16
C GLU A 125 -22.38 29.61 -14.64
N TRP A 126 -21.83 29.14 -13.51
CA TRP A 126 -20.62 29.74 -12.94
C TRP A 126 -19.38 29.40 -13.78
N PHE A 127 -19.32 28.19 -14.32
CA PHE A 127 -18.25 27.80 -15.24
C PHE A 127 -18.32 28.58 -16.55
N GLU A 128 -19.53 28.81 -17.07
CA GLU A 128 -19.75 29.62 -18.27
C GLU A 128 -19.25 31.06 -18.05
N ARG A 129 -19.59 31.69 -16.92
CA ARG A 129 -19.11 33.03 -16.56
C ARG A 129 -17.59 33.10 -16.39
N ILE A 130 -16.98 32.04 -15.83
CA ILE A 130 -15.52 31.95 -15.73
C ILE A 130 -14.89 31.90 -17.13
N LEU A 131 -15.47 31.11 -18.04
CA LEU A 131 -15.02 31.01 -19.43
C LEU A 131 -15.19 32.33 -20.20
N GLU A 132 -16.29 33.04 -20.01
CA GLU A 132 -16.52 34.36 -20.63
C GLU A 132 -15.45 35.38 -20.23
N ARG A 133 -14.94 35.28 -19.01
CA ARG A 133 -13.91 36.19 -18.49
C ARG A 133 -12.51 35.88 -19.04
N ILE A 134 -12.29 34.70 -19.59
CA ILE A 134 -11.00 34.28 -20.14
C ILE A 134 -10.87 34.79 -21.59
N PRO A 135 -9.82 35.56 -21.92
CA PRO A 135 -9.59 36.03 -23.29
C PRO A 135 -9.49 34.89 -24.30
N GLU A 136 -10.13 35.05 -25.46
CA GLU A 136 -10.13 34.08 -26.56
C GLU A 136 -8.73 33.65 -27.02
N LYS A 137 -7.74 34.54 -26.91
CA LYS A 137 -6.35 34.22 -27.23
C LYS A 137 -5.82 33.06 -26.38
N LEU A 138 -6.18 33.00 -25.09
CA LEU A 138 -5.73 31.94 -24.18
C LEU A 138 -6.49 30.63 -24.40
N LYS A 139 -7.75 30.68 -24.81
CA LYS A 139 -8.56 29.49 -25.14
C LYS A 139 -8.05 28.75 -26.37
N ASN A 140 -7.45 29.48 -27.32
CA ASN A 140 -6.98 28.92 -28.59
C ASN A 140 -5.51 28.43 -28.55
N LEU A 141 -4.82 28.54 -27.41
CA LEU A 141 -3.45 28.03 -27.28
C LEU A 141 -3.42 26.49 -27.30
N PRO A 142 -2.33 25.87 -27.80
CA PRO A 142 -2.08 24.45 -27.58
C PRO A 142 -1.95 24.18 -26.07
N ASN A 143 -2.55 23.09 -25.59
CA ASN A 143 -2.65 22.70 -24.17
C ASN A 143 -3.58 23.56 -23.29
N SER A 144 -4.29 24.54 -23.84
CA SER A 144 -5.26 25.37 -23.09
C SER A 144 -6.36 24.54 -22.43
N GLN A 145 -6.87 23.52 -23.12
CA GLN A 145 -7.93 22.65 -22.61
C GLN A 145 -7.52 21.85 -21.36
N ALA A 146 -6.26 21.38 -21.32
CA ALA A 146 -5.74 20.67 -20.14
C ALA A 146 -5.66 21.61 -18.92
N VAL A 147 -5.12 22.82 -19.12
CA VAL A 147 -5.01 23.83 -18.06
C VAL A 147 -6.39 24.28 -17.57
N LEU A 148 -7.38 24.41 -18.47
CA LEU A 148 -8.75 24.74 -18.10
C LEU A 148 -9.42 23.62 -17.28
N SER A 149 -9.18 22.36 -17.65
CA SER A 149 -9.66 21.21 -16.87
C SER A 149 -9.09 21.22 -15.46
N ASP A 150 -7.77 21.36 -15.32
CA ASP A 150 -7.09 21.41 -14.02
C ASP A 150 -7.62 22.57 -13.16
N MET A 151 -7.84 23.74 -13.77
CA MET A 151 -8.42 24.90 -13.10
C MET A 151 -9.85 24.61 -12.60
N PHE A 152 -10.68 23.94 -13.40
CA PHE A 152 -12.04 23.61 -12.97
C PHE A 152 -12.07 22.57 -11.85
N GLU A 153 -11.17 21.58 -11.89
CA GLU A 153 -11.01 20.63 -10.79
C GLU A 153 -10.61 21.33 -9.49
N GLU A 154 -9.69 22.28 -9.55
CA GLU A 154 -9.29 23.09 -8.39
C GLU A 154 -10.47 23.93 -7.85
N VAL A 155 -11.24 24.58 -8.74
CA VAL A 155 -12.41 25.37 -8.35
C VAL A 155 -13.45 24.50 -7.66
N VAL A 156 -13.72 23.29 -8.16
CA VAL A 156 -14.65 22.35 -7.55
C VAL A 156 -14.16 21.91 -6.18
N ALA A 157 -12.89 21.53 -6.06
CA ALA A 157 -12.29 21.12 -4.78
C ALA A 157 -12.33 22.25 -3.73
N ASN A 158 -12.05 23.48 -4.15
CA ASN A 158 -12.13 24.66 -3.28
C ASN A 158 -13.56 25.00 -2.86
N TYR A 159 -14.52 24.89 -3.77
CA TYR A 159 -15.93 25.07 -3.44
C TYR A 159 -16.42 24.02 -2.44
N GLU A 160 -16.13 22.74 -2.68
CA GLU A 160 -16.57 21.67 -1.77
C GLU A 160 -15.97 21.83 -0.37
N SER A 161 -14.67 22.10 -0.29
CA SER A 161 -13.99 22.32 1.00
C SER A 161 -14.57 23.52 1.74
N SER A 162 -14.71 24.66 1.07
CA SER A 162 -15.30 25.87 1.65
C SER A 162 -16.75 25.65 2.11
N MET A 163 -17.57 24.97 1.30
CA MET A 163 -18.97 24.72 1.63
C MET A 163 -19.12 23.75 2.81
N ARG A 164 -18.25 22.73 2.91
CA ARG A 164 -18.22 21.82 4.07
C ARG A 164 -17.82 22.56 5.34
N ILE A 165 -16.80 23.41 5.29
CA ILE A 165 -16.36 24.20 6.45
C ILE A 165 -17.46 25.17 6.89
N SER A 166 -18.03 25.95 5.95
CA SER A 166 -19.12 26.89 6.22
C SER A 166 -20.32 26.18 6.87
N ARG A 167 -20.70 25.00 6.37
CA ARG A 167 -21.77 24.21 6.98
C ARG A 167 -21.48 23.86 8.43
N VAL A 168 -20.28 23.33 8.72
CA VAL A 168 -19.91 22.96 10.09
C VAL A 168 -20.02 24.15 11.02
N GLN A 169 -19.59 25.33 10.58
CA GLN A 169 -19.69 26.57 11.37
C GLN A 169 -21.14 27.03 11.61
N HIS A 170 -22.00 26.95 10.59
CA HIS A 170 -23.39 27.39 10.72
C HIS A 170 -24.23 26.44 11.59
N VAL A 171 -23.89 25.15 11.63
CA VAL A 171 -24.65 24.14 12.37
C VAL A 171 -24.10 23.91 13.77
N LEU A 172 -22.79 23.91 13.96
CA LEU A 172 -22.13 23.59 15.22
C LEU A 172 -21.38 24.79 15.78
N LEU A 173 -21.63 25.09 17.06
CA LEU A 173 -20.80 26.01 17.82
C LEU A 173 -19.54 25.28 18.28
N LYS A 174 -18.37 25.83 17.94
CA LYS A 174 -17.08 25.29 18.39
C LYS A 174 -16.93 25.51 19.90
N PRO A 175 -16.74 24.45 20.71
CA PRO A 175 -16.49 24.61 22.13
C PRO A 175 -15.04 25.07 22.38
N ASP A 176 -14.84 25.84 23.44
CA ASP A 176 -13.53 26.31 23.89
C ASP A 176 -12.78 25.19 24.64
N VAL A 177 -12.25 24.22 23.88
CA VAL A 177 -11.46 23.11 24.43
C VAL A 177 -10.18 22.90 23.63
N SER A 178 -9.07 22.64 24.34
CA SER A 178 -7.76 22.44 23.74
C SER A 178 -7.72 21.25 22.78
N GLY A 179 -7.10 21.42 21.61
CA GLY A 179 -6.89 20.34 20.64
C GLY A 179 -8.03 20.16 19.62
N LEU A 180 -8.90 21.16 19.45
CA LEU A 180 -9.74 21.28 18.26
C LEU A 180 -9.03 22.15 17.23
N SER A 181 -8.80 21.60 16.03
CA SER A 181 -8.10 22.29 14.94
C SER A 181 -8.70 23.67 14.65
N GLU A 182 -7.83 24.64 14.38
CA GLU A 182 -8.21 26.00 13.95
C GLU A 182 -8.57 26.07 12.46
N GLU A 183 -8.24 25.03 11.71
CA GLU A 183 -8.46 24.87 10.27
C GLU A 183 -9.94 24.92 9.86
N ASP A 184 -10.86 24.76 10.82
CA ASP A 184 -12.31 24.83 10.60
C ASP A 184 -12.90 26.24 10.75
N ASN A 185 -12.06 27.22 11.10
CA ASN A 185 -12.47 28.61 11.03
C ASN A 185 -12.35 29.05 9.56
N ALA A 186 -13.36 28.76 8.72
CA ALA A 186 -13.62 29.62 7.57
C ALA A 186 -13.60 31.05 8.11
N GLY A 187 -12.76 31.89 7.48
CA GLY A 187 -12.56 33.26 7.90
C GLY A 187 -13.89 34.02 7.99
N PRO A 188 -13.87 35.24 8.55
CA PRO A 188 -15.08 36.06 8.59
C PRO A 188 -15.71 36.11 7.19
N PRO A 189 -17.05 36.04 7.09
CA PRO A 189 -17.73 35.98 5.80
C PRO A 189 -17.22 37.12 4.90
N PRO A 190 -16.97 36.85 3.60
CA PRO A 190 -16.44 37.85 2.70
C PRO A 190 -17.34 39.08 2.72
N ARG A 191 -16.76 40.23 3.07
CA ARG A 191 -17.48 41.51 3.07
C ARG A 191 -17.67 41.96 1.63
N GLU A 192 -18.86 42.44 1.31
CA GLU A 192 -19.13 43.03 0.00
C GLU A 192 -18.19 44.23 -0.21
N PRO A 193 -17.64 44.41 -1.43
CA PRO A 193 -16.86 45.60 -1.75
C PRO A 193 -17.77 46.84 -1.67
N LEU A 194 -17.28 47.90 -1.00
CA LEU A 194 -17.88 49.23 -0.98
C LEU A 194 -17.77 49.92 -2.35
#